data_AF-A0A2M8WJ48-F1
#
_entry.id   AF-A0A2M8WJ48-F1
#
_cell.length_a   1.000
_cell.length_b   1.000
_cell.length_c   1.000
_cell.angle_alpha   90.00
_cell.angle_beta   90.00
_cell.angle_gamma   90.00
#
_symmetry.space_group_name_H-M   'P 1'
#
loop_
_entity.id
_entity.type
_entity.pdbx_description
1 polymer ?
#
loop_
_entity_poly.entity_id
_entity_poly.type
_entity_poly.pdbx_seq_one_letter_code
_entity_poly.pdbx_strand_id
1 'polypeptide(L)'
;MQVKSKIAAGLVGTGIAAALVIAAGSSADARSYIHGSDIATGTVTGKNVTDSSLTGTDVKNGSLTTADLSAGTVAALKGKTGATGKTGATGKTGATGKPGADGKDGAPGATGATGVGLQDAVYRVENYKNGGGGSATVACADDATESQKYVAIAGGVQGSESGTTETQDGFLVSSSFPGRMDWETGKPKPGRLDGWIVFGNSQHTDTLKVWALCVPVASIDVQQVDLDN
;
A
#
# COMPACT_ATOMS: atom_id res chain seq x y z
N MET A 1 1.25 72.09 -73.92
CA MET A 1 2.48 72.83 -73.53
C MET A 1 3.68 72.16 -74.21
N GLN A 2 4.78 72.89 -74.44
CA GLN A 2 6.07 72.48 -75.04
C GLN A 2 6.34 70.94 -75.06
N VAL A 3 6.49 70.23 -76.19
CA VAL A 3 7.33 70.39 -77.41
C VAL A 3 8.83 70.14 -77.18
N LYS A 4 9.40 69.21 -77.98
CA LYS A 4 10.82 68.90 -78.37
C LYS A 4 11.12 67.39 -78.20
N SER A 5 11.63 66.62 -79.19
CA SER A 5 12.65 66.84 -80.26
C SER A 5 14.08 66.93 -79.70
N LYS A 6 15.18 66.48 -80.34
CA LYS A 6 15.44 65.89 -81.69
C LYS A 6 15.55 64.34 -81.59
N ILE A 7 16.21 63.51 -82.42
CA ILE A 7 17.02 63.54 -83.67
C ILE A 7 16.67 62.20 -84.40
N ALA A 8 16.50 61.98 -85.71
CA ALA A 8 16.86 62.59 -87.01
C ALA A 8 18.14 62.03 -87.69
N ALA A 9 18.06 61.85 -89.03
CA ALA A 9 19.05 61.28 -89.96
C ALA A 9 19.43 59.78 -89.79
N GLY A 10 19.58 58.98 -90.85
CA GLY A 10 19.22 59.18 -92.27
C GLY A 10 20.19 58.53 -93.27
N LEU A 11 19.68 58.18 -94.48
CA LEU A 11 20.44 57.61 -95.63
C LEU A 11 21.07 56.22 -95.35
N VAL A 12 21.37 55.32 -96.30
CA VAL A 12 21.21 55.22 -97.78
C VAL A 12 20.69 53.77 -98.02
N GLY A 13 19.90 53.36 -99.01
CA GLY A 13 19.57 53.96 -100.30
C GLY A 13 20.13 53.16 -101.49
N THR A 14 19.84 51.84 -101.60
CA THR A 14 19.99 51.06 -102.85
C THR A 14 18.90 50.01 -102.96
N GLY A 15 18.05 50.12 -103.98
CA GLY A 15 17.14 49.04 -104.35
C GLY A 15 17.83 48.06 -105.30
N ILE A 16 17.68 46.76 -105.05
CA ILE A 16 17.95 45.71 -106.03
C ILE A 16 16.65 44.93 -106.23
N ALA A 17 16.01 45.12 -107.37
CA ALA A 17 14.89 44.27 -107.79
C ALA A 17 15.48 42.93 -108.26
N ALA A 18 15.77 42.03 -107.32
CA ALA A 18 16.20 40.68 -107.62
C ALA A 18 15.06 39.94 -108.34
N ALA A 19 15.28 39.60 -109.62
CA ALA A 19 14.26 38.96 -110.44
C ALA A 19 13.90 37.57 -109.90
N LEU A 20 12.60 37.25 -109.87
CA LEU A 20 12.11 35.93 -109.51
C LEU A 20 12.44 34.93 -110.64
N VAL A 21 13.62 34.34 -110.57
CA VAL A 21 14.04 33.25 -111.48
C VAL A 21 13.31 31.98 -111.08
N ILE A 22 12.16 31.71 -111.72
CA ILE A 22 11.45 30.44 -111.58
C ILE A 22 12.23 29.37 -112.37
N ALA A 23 13.25 28.80 -111.73
CA ALA A 23 13.93 27.61 -112.25
C ALA A 23 13.00 26.40 -112.11
N ALA A 24 12.42 25.97 -113.24
CA ALA A 24 11.56 24.78 -113.27
C ALA A 24 12.42 23.50 -113.20
N GLY A 25 12.52 22.88 -112.03
CA GLY A 25 13.16 21.57 -111.88
C GLY A 25 13.35 21.14 -110.43
N SER A 26 12.92 19.91 -110.13
CA SER A 26 13.12 19.18 -108.86
C SER A 26 12.36 19.72 -107.63
N SER A 27 11.74 18.81 -106.89
CA SER A 27 11.09 19.09 -105.61
C SER A 27 12.14 19.33 -104.51
N ALA A 28 12.41 20.59 -104.19
CA ALA A 28 13.25 20.94 -103.05
C ALA A 28 12.48 20.76 -101.72
N ASP A 29 12.92 19.83 -100.88
CA ASP A 29 12.45 19.69 -99.51
C ASP A 29 12.80 20.94 -98.69
N ALA A 30 11.86 21.88 -98.57
CA ALA A 30 12.02 23.16 -97.88
C ALA A 30 12.18 23.04 -96.34
N ARG A 31 12.48 21.86 -95.82
CA ARG A 31 12.42 21.49 -94.39
C ARG A 31 13.66 21.83 -93.56
N SER A 32 14.66 22.52 -94.13
CA SER A 32 15.92 22.80 -93.43
C SER A 32 16.51 24.21 -93.64
N TYR A 33 15.72 25.16 -94.17
CA TYR A 33 16.19 26.51 -94.53
C TYR A 33 15.62 27.67 -93.69
N ILE A 34 14.82 27.38 -92.65
CA ILE A 34 14.31 28.38 -91.72
C ILE A 34 14.63 27.92 -90.29
N HIS A 35 15.42 28.72 -89.58
CA HIS A 35 15.72 28.55 -88.16
C HIS A 35 14.87 29.49 -87.31
N GLY A 36 14.83 29.25 -85.99
CA GLY A 36 14.09 30.12 -85.05
C GLY A 36 14.64 31.55 -84.96
N SER A 37 15.88 31.79 -85.40
CA SER A 37 16.48 33.13 -85.57
C SER A 37 15.83 33.94 -86.69
N ASP A 38 15.27 33.27 -87.68
CA ASP A 38 14.83 33.88 -88.95
C ASP A 38 13.34 34.26 -88.88
N ILE A 39 12.68 33.87 -87.78
CA ILE A 39 11.28 34.16 -87.46
C ILE A 39 11.25 35.32 -86.46
N ALA A 40 10.87 36.51 -86.93
CA ALA A 40 10.77 37.69 -86.07
C ALA A 40 9.71 37.52 -84.97
N THR A 41 10.02 37.99 -83.76
CA THR A 41 9.16 37.86 -82.57
C THR A 41 7.74 38.39 -82.82
N GLY A 42 6.73 37.58 -82.50
CA GLY A 42 5.32 37.95 -82.65
C GLY A 42 4.74 37.80 -84.06
N THR A 43 5.52 37.39 -85.06
CA THR A 43 5.00 37.09 -86.42
C THR A 43 4.24 35.77 -86.50
N VAL A 44 4.65 34.77 -85.72
CA VAL A 44 3.88 33.55 -85.47
C VAL A 44 3.02 33.76 -84.24
N THR A 45 1.72 33.56 -84.39
CA THR A 45 0.70 33.70 -83.34
C THR A 45 -0.18 32.46 -83.29
N GLY A 46 -1.09 32.35 -82.31
CA GLY A 46 -2.10 31.29 -82.27
C GLY A 46 -3.02 31.23 -83.51
N LYS A 47 -3.06 32.27 -84.36
CA LYS A 47 -3.78 32.21 -85.66
C LYS A 47 -3.02 31.45 -86.75
N ASN A 48 -1.74 31.20 -86.54
CA ASN A 48 -0.84 30.50 -87.46
C ASN A 48 -0.64 29.02 -87.08
N VAL A 49 -1.20 28.61 -85.94
CA VAL A 49 -1.15 27.25 -85.39
C VAL A 49 -2.56 26.68 -85.46
N THR A 50 -2.72 25.53 -86.12
CA THR A 50 -4.03 24.87 -86.20
C THR A 50 -4.26 24.03 -84.95
N ASP A 51 -5.51 23.88 -84.51
CA ASP A 51 -5.85 23.01 -83.37
C ASP A 51 -5.25 21.61 -83.55
N SER A 52 -4.64 21.10 -82.47
CA SER A 52 -3.90 19.82 -82.45
C SER A 52 -2.66 19.72 -83.35
N SER A 53 -2.20 20.79 -84.01
CA SER A 53 -0.98 20.76 -84.85
C SER A 53 0.33 20.87 -84.05
N LEU A 54 0.27 21.00 -82.73
CA LEU A 54 1.40 20.91 -81.82
C LEU A 54 1.07 19.87 -80.74
N THR A 55 1.97 18.90 -80.58
CA THR A 55 1.83 17.77 -79.65
C THR A 55 2.92 17.81 -78.58
N GLY A 56 2.85 16.90 -77.60
CA GLY A 56 3.93 16.73 -76.61
C GLY A 56 5.28 16.29 -77.20
N THR A 57 5.33 15.85 -78.46
CA THR A 57 6.56 15.50 -79.17
C THR A 57 7.28 16.72 -79.75
N ASP A 58 6.52 17.76 -80.11
CA ASP A 58 7.04 19.00 -80.71
C ASP A 58 7.63 19.95 -79.66
N VAL A 59 7.25 19.78 -78.39
CA VAL A 59 7.73 20.54 -77.24
C VAL A 59 8.86 19.78 -76.54
N LYS A 60 10.03 20.41 -76.39
CA LYS A 60 11.16 19.78 -75.69
C LYS A 60 10.97 19.88 -74.18
N ASN A 61 11.38 18.84 -73.45
CA ASN A 61 11.30 18.86 -71.98
C ASN A 61 12.07 20.06 -71.41
N GLY A 62 11.42 20.85 -70.55
CA GLY A 62 11.98 22.08 -69.99
C GLY A 62 11.97 23.31 -70.93
N SER A 63 11.49 23.22 -72.17
CA SER A 63 11.36 24.40 -73.06
C SER A 63 10.10 25.23 -72.83
N LEU A 64 9.23 24.80 -71.91
CA LEU A 64 8.15 25.60 -71.34
C LEU A 64 8.34 25.64 -69.83
N THR A 65 8.31 26.84 -69.27
CA THR A 65 8.53 27.12 -67.84
C THR A 65 7.25 27.67 -67.20
N THR A 66 7.27 27.91 -65.89
CA THR A 66 6.15 28.61 -65.21
C THR A 66 6.04 30.10 -65.57
N ALA A 67 7.00 30.68 -66.30
CA ALA A 67 6.90 32.05 -66.82
C ALA A 67 6.10 32.11 -68.14
N ASP A 68 6.06 31.01 -68.90
CA ASP A 68 5.34 30.87 -70.18
C ASP A 68 3.85 30.56 -69.99
N LEU A 69 3.41 30.36 -68.74
CA LEU A 69 2.06 29.94 -68.36
C LEU A 69 1.36 30.99 -67.50
N SER A 70 0.04 31.11 -67.64
CA SER A 70 -0.73 32.03 -66.79
C SER A 70 -0.69 31.58 -65.32
N ALA A 71 -0.71 32.56 -64.39
CA ALA A 71 -0.76 32.28 -62.95
C ALA A 71 -1.98 31.41 -62.56
N GLY A 72 -3.11 31.53 -63.28
CA GLY A 72 -4.29 30.66 -63.10
C GLY A 72 -4.03 29.21 -63.52
N THR A 73 -3.33 29.01 -64.64
CA THR A 73 -2.90 27.68 -65.11
C THR A 73 -1.94 27.03 -64.11
N VAL A 74 -0.94 27.78 -63.63
CA VAL A 74 0.03 27.31 -62.63
C VAL A 74 -0.64 27.03 -61.27
N ALA A 75 -1.69 27.76 -60.90
CA ALA A 75 -2.50 27.48 -59.72
C ALA A 75 -3.36 26.21 -59.88
N ALA A 76 -3.97 25.98 -61.05
CA ALA A 76 -4.76 24.78 -61.32
C ALA A 76 -3.92 23.49 -61.32
N LEU A 77 -2.66 23.56 -61.75
CA LEU A 77 -1.70 22.45 -61.71
C LEU A 77 -1.24 22.09 -60.28
N LYS A 78 -1.43 22.98 -59.29
CA LYS A 78 -1.16 22.69 -57.88
C LYS A 78 -2.37 21.97 -57.26
N GLY A 79 -2.44 20.67 -57.48
CA GLY A 79 -3.50 19.80 -56.97
C GLY A 79 -3.73 19.96 -55.46
N LYS A 80 -5.01 19.98 -55.05
CA LYS A 80 -5.39 20.18 -53.65
C LYS A 80 -4.95 18.99 -52.78
N THR A 81 -4.42 19.29 -51.60
CA THR A 81 -4.08 18.29 -50.57
C THR A 81 -5.29 17.43 -50.23
N GLY A 82 -5.10 16.10 -50.19
CA GLY A 82 -6.14 15.15 -49.80
C GLY A 82 -6.54 15.31 -48.32
N ALA A 83 -7.78 14.92 -48.00
CA ALA A 83 -8.29 15.00 -46.64
C ALA A 83 -7.59 14.01 -45.69
N THR A 84 -7.33 14.43 -44.46
CA THR A 84 -6.74 13.59 -43.40
C THR A 84 -7.63 12.39 -43.08
N GLY A 85 -7.02 11.21 -42.92
CA GLY A 85 -7.72 9.99 -42.52
C GLY A 85 -8.36 10.08 -41.13
N LYS A 86 -9.46 9.34 -40.91
CA LYS A 86 -10.15 9.28 -39.62
C LYS A 86 -9.32 8.52 -38.59
N THR A 87 -9.30 9.01 -37.34
CA THR A 87 -8.69 8.32 -36.20
C THR A 87 -9.30 6.92 -36.00
N GLY A 88 -8.46 5.94 -35.68
CA GLY A 88 -8.91 4.57 -35.37
C GLY A 88 -9.76 4.48 -34.11
N ALA A 89 -10.60 3.45 -34.01
CA ALA A 89 -11.46 3.23 -32.86
C ALA A 89 -10.66 2.83 -31.60
N THR A 90 -11.05 3.37 -30.45
CA THR A 90 -10.48 3.02 -29.14
C THR A 90 -10.64 1.52 -28.85
N GLY A 91 -9.57 0.88 -28.36
CA GLY A 91 -9.62 -0.52 -27.94
C GLY A 91 -10.62 -0.76 -26.81
N LYS A 92 -11.21 -1.97 -26.77
CA LYS A 92 -12.13 -2.37 -25.70
C LYS A 92 -11.39 -2.44 -24.36
N THR A 93 -12.00 -1.91 -23.31
CA THR A 93 -11.52 -2.07 -21.92
C THR A 93 -11.36 -3.54 -21.57
N GLY A 94 -10.26 -3.89 -20.90
CA GLY A 94 -10.02 -5.25 -20.40
C GLY A 94 -11.08 -5.67 -19.37
N ALA A 95 -11.32 -6.98 -19.27
CA ALA A 95 -12.26 -7.52 -18.29
C ALA A 95 -11.74 -7.32 -16.86
N THR A 96 -12.64 -6.93 -15.95
CA THR A 96 -12.35 -6.81 -14.52
C THR A 96 -11.87 -8.16 -13.96
N GLY A 97 -10.82 -8.14 -13.14
CA GLY A 97 -10.34 -9.33 -12.45
C GLY A 97 -11.40 -9.93 -11.53
N LYS A 98 -11.33 -11.25 -11.32
CA LYS A 98 -12.16 -11.93 -10.31
C LYS A 98 -11.79 -11.41 -8.91
N PRO A 99 -12.73 -11.36 -7.95
CA PRO A 99 -12.41 -11.18 -6.55
C PRO A 99 -11.37 -12.21 -6.06
N GLY A 100 -10.58 -11.84 -5.06
CA GLY A 100 -9.74 -12.79 -4.34
C GLY A 100 -10.59 -13.84 -3.62
N ALA A 101 -9.98 -14.99 -3.29
CA ALA A 101 -10.61 -15.96 -2.41
C ALA A 101 -10.59 -15.44 -0.96
N ASP A 102 -11.60 -15.80 -0.19
CA ASP A 102 -11.70 -15.44 1.23
C ASP A 102 -10.54 -16.02 2.05
N GLY A 103 -10.22 -15.34 3.16
CA GLY A 103 -9.21 -15.81 4.12
C GLY A 103 -9.60 -17.14 4.76
N LYS A 104 -8.61 -17.88 5.25
CA LYS A 104 -8.86 -19.03 6.12
C LYS A 104 -9.27 -18.56 7.51
N ASP A 105 -10.21 -19.26 8.12
CA ASP A 105 -10.55 -19.05 9.53
C ASP A 105 -9.32 -19.24 10.43
N GLY A 106 -9.28 -18.51 11.54
CA GLY A 106 -8.26 -18.68 12.56
C GLY A 106 -8.33 -20.06 13.25
N ALA A 107 -7.19 -20.56 13.72
CA ALA A 107 -7.18 -21.77 14.53
C ALA A 107 -7.97 -21.56 15.83
N PRO A 108 -8.68 -22.59 16.36
CA PRO A 108 -9.31 -22.53 17.66
C PRO A 108 -8.33 -22.14 18.77
N GLY A 109 -8.81 -21.37 19.76
CA GLY A 109 -8.04 -21.05 20.96
C GLY A 109 -7.70 -22.30 21.78
N ALA A 110 -6.62 -22.23 22.56
CA ALA A 110 -6.24 -23.30 23.46
C ALA A 110 -7.31 -23.55 24.54
N THR A 111 -7.55 -24.82 24.87
CA THR A 111 -8.40 -25.21 26.00
C THR A 111 -7.86 -24.60 27.30
N GLY A 112 -8.72 -23.98 28.10
CA GLY A 112 -8.36 -23.49 29.43
C GLY A 112 -7.89 -24.61 30.35
N ALA A 113 -7.05 -24.27 31.33
CA ALA A 113 -6.57 -25.24 32.32
C ALA A 113 -7.75 -25.88 33.09
N THR A 114 -7.69 -27.19 33.30
CA THR A 114 -8.64 -27.90 34.15
C THR A 114 -8.63 -27.30 35.54
N GLY A 115 -9.79 -26.89 36.04
CA GLY A 115 -9.90 -26.29 37.37
C GLY A 115 -9.38 -27.24 38.45
N VAL A 116 -8.49 -26.74 39.29
CA VAL A 116 -7.94 -27.48 40.44
C VAL A 116 -9.05 -27.78 41.44
N GLY A 117 -9.52 -29.02 41.45
CA GLY A 117 -10.48 -29.47 42.45
C GLY A 117 -9.84 -29.46 43.84
N LEU A 118 -10.63 -29.17 44.86
CA LEU A 118 -10.24 -29.28 46.27
C LEU A 118 -10.17 -30.75 46.73
N GLN A 119 -9.71 -31.64 45.84
CA GLN A 119 -9.43 -33.03 46.12
C GLN A 119 -8.33 -33.08 47.19
N ASP A 120 -8.48 -33.99 48.15
CA ASP A 120 -7.54 -34.19 49.26
C ASP A 120 -7.26 -32.93 50.11
N ALA A 121 -8.13 -31.90 50.05
CA ALA A 121 -8.09 -30.77 50.97
C ALA A 121 -8.45 -31.21 52.39
N VAL A 122 -7.71 -30.72 53.39
CA VAL A 122 -7.87 -31.10 54.81
C VAL A 122 -8.24 -29.89 55.65
N TYR A 123 -9.29 -30.05 56.46
CA TYR A 123 -9.66 -29.09 57.51
C TYR A 123 -9.11 -29.57 58.85
N ARG A 124 -8.33 -28.73 59.52
CA ARG A 124 -7.52 -29.06 60.69
C ARG A 124 -7.87 -28.13 61.85
N VAL A 125 -7.96 -28.66 63.07
CA VAL A 125 -8.27 -27.90 64.28
C VAL A 125 -7.38 -28.37 65.44
N GLU A 126 -6.80 -27.43 66.16
CA GLU A 126 -5.95 -27.67 67.33
C GLU A 126 -6.47 -26.88 68.54
N ASN A 127 -6.53 -27.52 69.72
CA ASN A 127 -7.24 -27.00 70.89
C ASN A 127 -6.25 -26.68 72.01
N TYR A 128 -6.02 -25.39 72.25
CA TYR A 128 -5.11 -24.87 73.27
C TYR A 128 -5.87 -24.55 74.55
N LYS A 129 -5.61 -25.32 75.61
CA LYS A 129 -6.05 -24.98 76.96
C LYS A 129 -5.36 -23.70 77.43
N ASN A 130 -6.04 -22.91 78.26
CA ASN A 130 -5.51 -21.68 78.87
C ASN A 130 -5.03 -20.63 77.83
N GLY A 131 -5.64 -20.58 76.64
CA GLY A 131 -5.43 -19.53 75.64
C GLY A 131 -4.12 -19.57 74.84
N GLY A 132 -3.33 -20.63 74.92
CA GLY A 132 -2.13 -20.80 74.08
C GLY A 132 -0.98 -19.82 74.37
N GLY A 133 -1.01 -19.09 75.49
CA GLY A 133 0.13 -18.30 75.98
C GLY A 133 0.54 -17.08 75.14
N GLY A 134 -0.24 -16.70 74.12
CA GLY A 134 0.07 -15.59 73.20
C GLY A 134 0.51 -16.03 71.80
N SER A 135 0.72 -17.33 71.58
CA SER A 135 1.04 -17.89 70.26
C SER A 135 0.45 -19.28 70.10
N ALA A 136 -0.50 -19.44 69.19
CA ALA A 136 -1.18 -20.71 68.93
C ALA A 136 -1.14 -21.04 67.43
N THR A 137 -1.07 -22.33 67.09
CA THR A 137 -0.90 -22.79 65.70
C THR A 137 -1.76 -23.99 65.38
N VAL A 138 -1.90 -24.32 64.09
CA VAL A 138 -2.31 -25.66 63.67
C VAL A 138 -1.54 -26.09 62.43
N ALA A 139 -1.06 -27.33 62.42
CA ALA A 139 -0.37 -27.92 61.27
C ALA A 139 -1.35 -28.53 60.26
N CYS A 140 -1.01 -28.52 58.97
CA CYS A 140 -1.80 -29.20 57.93
C CYS A 140 -1.79 -30.74 58.08
N ALA A 141 -0.72 -31.32 58.61
CA ALA A 141 -0.67 -32.72 59.04
C ALA A 141 0.13 -32.88 60.35
N ASP A 142 -0.04 -34.02 61.02
CA ASP A 142 0.58 -34.29 62.33
C ASP A 142 2.10 -34.45 62.22
N ASP A 143 2.58 -35.12 61.17
CA ASP A 143 4.00 -35.16 60.81
C ASP A 143 4.45 -33.89 60.06
N ALA A 144 5.65 -33.42 60.39
CA ALA A 144 6.22 -32.20 59.82
C ALA A 144 6.71 -32.34 58.37
N THR A 145 6.88 -33.57 57.87
CA THR A 145 7.19 -33.88 56.46
C THR A 145 5.91 -33.97 55.65
N GLU A 146 4.92 -34.72 56.14
CA GLU A 146 3.60 -34.87 55.52
C GLU A 146 2.89 -33.53 55.35
N SER A 147 3.00 -32.65 56.35
CA SER A 147 2.40 -31.30 56.33
C SER A 147 2.89 -30.47 55.14
N GLN A 148 4.17 -30.61 54.73
CA GLN A 148 4.78 -29.86 53.61
C GLN A 148 4.21 -30.24 52.24
N LYS A 149 3.37 -31.28 52.14
CA LYS A 149 2.59 -31.55 50.93
C LYS A 149 1.38 -30.61 50.78
N TYR A 150 1.14 -29.72 51.74
CA TYR A 150 -0.03 -28.83 51.78
C TYR A 150 0.35 -27.36 52.01
N VAL A 151 -0.50 -26.46 51.51
CA VAL A 151 -0.51 -25.03 51.81
C VAL A 151 -1.79 -24.71 52.59
N ALA A 152 -1.67 -24.00 53.72
CA ALA A 152 -2.83 -23.43 54.40
C ALA A 152 -3.30 -22.17 53.65
N ILE A 153 -4.52 -22.22 53.10
CA ILE A 153 -5.09 -21.12 52.30
C ILE A 153 -6.08 -20.25 53.09
N ALA A 154 -6.59 -20.76 54.20
CA ALA A 154 -7.41 -20.02 55.15
C ALA A 154 -7.23 -20.61 56.56
N GLY A 155 -7.49 -19.81 57.58
CA GLY A 155 -7.40 -20.23 58.98
C GLY A 155 -7.74 -19.09 59.92
N GLY A 156 -7.69 -19.37 61.22
CA GLY A 156 -7.96 -18.38 62.26
C GLY A 156 -8.13 -19.03 63.63
N VAL A 157 -8.78 -18.29 64.53
CA VAL A 157 -9.16 -18.78 65.87
C VAL A 157 -10.65 -18.72 66.12
N GLN A 158 -11.12 -19.58 67.02
CA GLN A 158 -12.42 -19.50 67.68
C GLN A 158 -12.18 -19.55 69.20
N GLY A 159 -12.67 -18.56 69.92
CA GLY A 159 -12.69 -18.56 71.40
C GLY A 159 -13.78 -19.48 71.96
N SER A 160 -13.88 -19.54 73.29
CA SER A 160 -15.01 -20.22 73.95
C SER A 160 -16.28 -19.39 73.78
N GLU A 161 -17.28 -19.90 73.07
CA GLU A 161 -18.60 -19.24 72.89
C GLU A 161 -19.51 -19.46 74.13
N SER A 162 -19.03 -19.05 75.31
CA SER A 162 -19.84 -18.96 76.52
C SER A 162 -20.70 -17.69 76.47
N GLY A 163 -21.91 -17.82 75.93
CA GLY A 163 -22.81 -16.70 75.59
C GLY A 163 -23.42 -15.90 76.76
N THR A 164 -22.80 -15.87 77.95
CA THR A 164 -23.34 -15.18 79.13
C THR A 164 -22.26 -14.49 79.98
N THR A 165 -22.18 -13.17 79.87
CA THR A 165 -21.73 -12.25 80.94
C THR A 165 -20.35 -12.48 81.58
N GLU A 166 -19.38 -13.02 80.84
CA GLU A 166 -17.97 -12.81 81.16
C GLU A 166 -17.48 -11.47 80.60
N THR A 167 -16.66 -10.76 81.36
CA THR A 167 -15.79 -9.72 80.80
C THR A 167 -14.85 -10.39 79.80
N GLN A 168 -14.95 -10.04 78.52
CA GLN A 168 -14.20 -10.71 77.45
C GLN A 168 -12.69 -10.38 77.50
N ASP A 169 -11.97 -10.98 78.44
CA ASP A 169 -10.52 -11.17 78.39
C ASP A 169 -10.16 -12.25 77.35
N GLY A 170 -10.65 -12.04 76.13
CA GLY A 170 -10.47 -12.94 75.00
C GLY A 170 -9.05 -12.91 74.46
N PHE A 171 -8.72 -13.94 73.67
CA PHE A 171 -7.50 -13.98 72.89
C PHE A 171 -7.55 -12.92 71.77
N LEU A 172 -6.95 -11.75 72.03
CA LEU A 172 -6.86 -10.65 71.09
C LEU A 172 -5.78 -10.95 70.05
N VAL A 173 -6.22 -11.31 68.84
CA VAL A 173 -5.34 -11.60 67.70
C VAL A 173 -4.58 -10.34 67.28
N SER A 174 -3.26 -10.36 67.41
CA SER A 174 -2.37 -9.31 66.88
C SER A 174 -1.95 -9.60 65.44
N SER A 175 -1.88 -10.87 65.04
CA SER A 175 -1.60 -11.30 63.67
C SER A 175 -2.06 -12.76 63.45
N SER A 176 -2.50 -13.07 62.23
CA SER A 176 -3.07 -14.37 61.83
C SER A 176 -2.71 -14.63 60.37
N PHE A 177 -1.92 -15.67 60.08
CA PHE A 177 -1.35 -15.90 58.75
C PHE A 177 -0.95 -17.37 58.49
N PRO A 178 -0.85 -17.81 57.22
CA PRO A 178 -0.27 -19.11 56.87
C PRO A 178 1.18 -19.21 57.35
N GLY A 179 1.53 -20.28 58.04
CA GLY A 179 2.86 -20.45 58.63
C GLY A 179 3.05 -21.74 59.41
N ARG A 180 4.30 -22.17 59.57
CA ARG A 180 4.70 -23.18 60.57
C ARG A 180 5.60 -22.55 61.62
N MET A 181 5.21 -22.59 62.89
CA MET A 181 6.01 -22.06 63.99
C MET A 181 7.22 -22.95 64.28
N ASP A 182 8.29 -22.33 64.75
CA ASP A 182 9.44 -22.98 65.36
C ASP A 182 9.46 -22.73 66.86
N TRP A 183 9.27 -23.78 67.65
CA TRP A 183 9.24 -23.68 69.12
C TRP A 183 10.64 -23.64 69.74
N GLU A 184 11.69 -23.98 68.99
CA GLU A 184 13.09 -23.82 69.43
C GLU A 184 13.57 -22.36 69.35
N THR A 185 13.23 -21.65 68.26
CA THR A 185 13.63 -20.23 68.09
C THR A 185 12.53 -19.21 68.41
N GLY A 186 11.29 -19.66 68.66
CA GLY A 186 10.14 -18.80 68.97
C GLY A 186 9.63 -17.98 67.79
N LYS A 187 9.79 -18.46 66.54
CA LYS A 187 9.54 -17.69 65.31
C LYS A 187 8.89 -18.54 64.21
N PRO A 188 8.17 -17.94 63.24
CA PRO A 188 7.77 -18.63 62.02
C PRO A 188 8.97 -19.17 61.24
N LYS A 189 8.89 -20.41 60.74
CA LYS A 189 9.91 -21.01 59.87
C LYS A 189 9.84 -20.36 58.47
N PRO A 190 10.94 -19.83 57.91
CA PRO A 190 10.95 -19.22 56.59
C PRO A 190 10.44 -20.17 55.50
N GLY A 191 9.59 -19.67 54.58
CA GLY A 191 9.05 -20.42 53.44
C GLY A 191 8.07 -21.55 53.78
N ARG A 192 7.64 -21.70 55.05
CA ARG A 192 6.80 -22.81 55.51
C ARG A 192 5.34 -22.39 55.68
N LEU A 193 4.50 -22.67 54.68
CA LEU A 193 3.07 -22.34 54.66
C LEU A 193 2.16 -23.53 55.05
N ASP A 194 2.73 -24.61 55.60
CA ASP A 194 2.08 -25.89 55.91
C ASP A 194 1.31 -25.91 57.24
N GLY A 195 0.66 -24.80 57.55
CA GLY A 195 -0.12 -24.61 58.77
C GLY A 195 -0.58 -23.17 58.90
N TRP A 196 -1.20 -22.85 60.04
CA TRP A 196 -1.65 -21.50 60.34
C TRP A 196 -1.09 -21.06 61.70
N ILE A 197 -0.59 -19.83 61.76
CA ILE A 197 -0.04 -19.18 62.97
C ILE A 197 -0.96 -18.05 63.38
N VAL A 198 -1.25 -17.96 64.68
CA VAL A 198 -1.94 -16.83 65.27
C VAL A 198 -1.18 -16.36 66.52
N PHE A 199 -0.77 -15.10 66.51
CA PHE A 199 -0.21 -14.42 67.67
C PHE A 199 -1.24 -13.48 68.29
N GLY A 200 -1.14 -13.27 69.60
CA GLY A 200 -2.08 -12.45 70.37
C GLY A 200 -1.61 -12.16 71.79
N ASN A 201 -2.53 -11.70 72.63
CA ASN A 201 -2.29 -11.56 74.06
C ASN A 201 -2.21 -12.94 74.75
N SER A 202 -1.52 -13.00 75.90
CA SER A 202 -1.39 -14.24 76.69
C SER A 202 -2.60 -14.52 77.59
N GLN A 203 -3.81 -14.07 77.23
CA GLN A 203 -5.00 -14.22 78.09
C GLN A 203 -5.48 -15.67 78.18
N HIS A 204 -5.90 -16.06 79.38
CA HIS A 204 -6.33 -17.43 79.68
C HIS A 204 -7.82 -17.65 79.39
N THR A 205 -8.16 -17.88 78.12
CA THR A 205 -9.45 -18.49 77.75
C THR A 205 -9.44 -19.98 78.09
N ASP A 206 -10.55 -20.54 78.61
CA ASP A 206 -10.71 -21.99 78.91
C ASP A 206 -10.15 -22.91 77.82
N THR A 207 -10.53 -22.64 76.56
CA THR A 207 -9.95 -23.28 75.38
C THR A 207 -10.02 -22.32 74.19
N LEU A 208 -8.86 -22.11 73.57
CA LEU A 208 -8.71 -21.45 72.28
C LEU A 208 -8.60 -22.52 71.20
N LYS A 209 -9.40 -22.44 70.13
CA LYS A 209 -9.28 -23.31 68.97
C LYS A 209 -8.57 -22.57 67.86
N VAL A 210 -7.51 -23.14 67.29
CA VAL A 210 -6.91 -22.67 66.04
C VAL A 210 -7.37 -23.62 64.93
N TRP A 211 -7.74 -23.09 63.76
CA TRP A 211 -8.16 -23.89 62.63
C TRP A 211 -7.48 -23.45 61.33
N ALA A 212 -7.35 -24.40 60.39
CA ALA A 212 -6.83 -24.16 59.05
C ALA A 212 -7.55 -25.02 58.01
N LEU A 213 -7.78 -24.44 56.84
CA LEU A 213 -8.09 -25.16 55.61
C LEU A 213 -6.80 -25.26 54.79
N CYS A 214 -6.31 -26.48 54.60
CA CYS A 214 -5.12 -26.76 53.82
C CYS A 214 -5.45 -27.52 52.52
N VAL A 215 -4.72 -27.23 51.46
CA VAL A 215 -4.88 -27.88 50.14
C VAL A 215 -3.53 -28.40 49.64
N PRO A 216 -3.49 -29.47 48.82
CA PRO A 216 -2.23 -30.00 48.30
C PRO A 216 -1.40 -28.96 47.52
N VAL A 217 -0.07 -28.98 47.68
CA VAL A 217 0.86 -28.08 46.94
C VAL A 217 0.76 -28.25 45.43
N ALA A 218 0.40 -29.45 44.96
CA ALA A 218 0.18 -29.73 43.53
C ALA A 218 -1.04 -28.99 42.94
N SER A 219 -1.89 -28.38 43.77
CA SER A 219 -3.11 -27.68 43.37
C SER A 219 -2.95 -26.15 43.31
N ILE A 220 -1.82 -25.56 43.70
CA ILE A 220 -1.59 -24.09 43.65
C ILE A 220 -0.15 -23.76 43.26
N ASP A 221 0.01 -22.94 42.21
CA ASP A 221 1.26 -22.21 41.96
C ASP A 221 1.30 -20.96 42.86
N VAL A 222 2.16 -20.97 43.88
CA VAL A 222 2.29 -19.89 44.86
C VAL A 222 3.42 -18.95 44.44
N GLN A 223 3.08 -17.94 43.66
CA GLN A 223 4.02 -16.89 43.27
C GLN A 223 4.09 -15.83 44.38
N GLN A 224 5.24 -15.71 45.05
CA GLN A 224 5.53 -14.57 45.92
C GLN A 224 5.71 -13.32 45.04
N VAL A 225 4.77 -12.39 45.14
CA VAL A 225 4.87 -11.06 44.51
C VAL A 225 5.20 -10.06 45.61
N ASP A 226 6.46 -9.65 45.68
CA ASP A 226 6.87 -8.52 46.50
C ASP A 226 6.29 -7.23 45.89
N LEU A 227 5.61 -6.43 46.71
CA LEU A 227 5.01 -5.16 46.28
C LEU A 227 5.94 -4.00 46.64
N ASP A 228 6.59 -3.43 45.64
CA ASP A 228 7.29 -2.14 45.77
C ASP A 228 6.29 -1.04 46.18
N ASN A 229 6.61 -0.31 47.25
CA ASN A 229 5.84 0.85 47.76
C ASN A 229 6.62 2.16 47.54
#